data_AF-A0A0D9NQ06-F1
#
_entry.id   AF-A0A0D9NQ06-F1
#
_cell.length_a   1.000
_cell.length_b   1.000
_cell.length_c   1.000
_cell.angle_alpha   90.00
_cell.angle_beta   90.00
_cell.angle_gamma   90.00
#
_symmetry.space_group_name_H-M   'P 1'
#
loop_
_entity.id
_entity.type
_entity.pdbx_description
1 polymer ?
#
loop_
_entity_poly.entity_id
_entity_poly.type
_entity_poly.pdbx_seq_one_letter_code
_entity_poly.pdbx_strand_id
1 'polypeptide(L)'
;MADPKRVLMLTNSELGQANVFLAATHELLQLDPNLIIYICSFAPLAQPVSSVRALDTTGTADSRLRFIELPGPSWKEALFGRPEHQFQELCAIRPTVWNVSKAAKLTRIACPWTTDELCSLVTRLETIIHDVDPHLTVVDNLFTPAVTVCYKLKPKWVVLSPNTYKEFALAAQPRRQYYWKYPP
;
A
#
# COMPACT_ATOMS: atom_id res chain seq x y z
N MET A 1 -5.71 21.63 25.50
CA MET A 1 -6.07 20.38 24.80
C MET A 1 -4.83 19.91 24.07
N ALA A 2 -4.50 18.61 24.12
CA ALA A 2 -3.35 18.09 23.37
C ALA A 2 -3.63 18.21 21.86
N ASP A 3 -2.59 18.46 21.05
CA ASP A 3 -2.69 18.54 19.59
C ASP A 3 -3.24 17.20 19.04
N PRO A 4 -4.20 17.21 18.09
CA PRO A 4 -4.76 15.98 17.56
C PRO A 4 -3.70 15.11 16.89
N LYS A 5 -3.73 13.81 17.17
CA LYS A 5 -2.81 12.85 16.56
C LYS A 5 -3.18 12.68 15.09
N ARG A 6 -2.17 12.66 14.23
CA ARG A 6 -2.32 12.54 12.77
C ARG A 6 -1.71 11.22 12.30
N VAL A 7 -2.49 10.38 11.65
CA VAL A 7 -2.02 9.13 11.03
C VAL A 7 -2.21 9.22 9.53
N LEU A 8 -1.15 8.96 8.77
CA LEU A 8 -1.20 8.92 7.31
C LEU A 8 -1.11 7.47 6.85
N MET A 9 -2.14 7.00 6.14
CA MET A 9 -2.24 5.68 5.55
C MET A 9 -1.98 5.76 4.06
N LEU A 10 -0.96 5.06 3.58
CA LEU A 10 -0.55 5.00 2.17
C LEU A 10 -0.80 3.59 1.64
N THR A 11 -1.76 3.43 0.74
CA THR A 11 -2.17 2.11 0.22
C THR A 11 -2.51 2.15 -1.26
N ASN A 12 -2.36 1.01 -1.94
CA ASN A 12 -2.98 0.80 -3.24
C ASN A 12 -4.52 0.80 -3.13
N SER A 13 -5.23 0.93 -4.26
CA SER A 13 -6.70 1.00 -4.30
C SER A 13 -7.39 -0.37 -4.36
N GLU A 14 -6.65 -1.43 -4.69
CA GLU A 14 -7.18 -2.78 -4.79
C GLU A 14 -7.59 -3.29 -3.41
N LEU A 15 -8.84 -3.70 -3.25
CA LEU A 15 -9.38 -4.13 -1.95
C LEU A 15 -8.64 -5.33 -1.34
N GLY A 16 -7.96 -6.14 -2.16
CA GLY A 16 -7.08 -7.20 -1.65
C GLY A 16 -5.94 -6.67 -0.78
N GLN A 17 -5.50 -5.43 -1.00
CA GLN A 17 -4.52 -4.72 -0.18
C GLN A 17 -5.19 -3.69 0.73
N ALA A 18 -6.09 -2.86 0.20
CA ALA A 18 -6.66 -1.71 0.91
C ALA A 18 -7.63 -2.08 2.04
N ASN A 19 -8.25 -3.27 2.01
CA ASN A 19 -9.32 -3.60 2.96
C ASN A 19 -8.85 -3.62 4.43
N VAL A 20 -7.60 -4.04 4.68
CA VAL A 20 -7.03 -4.00 6.04
C VAL A 20 -6.85 -2.57 6.55
N PHE A 21 -6.54 -1.62 5.65
CA PHE A 21 -6.45 -0.19 5.98
C PHE A 21 -7.82 0.41 6.28
N LEU A 22 -8.84 0.06 5.50
CA LEU A 22 -10.22 0.49 5.74
C LEU A 22 -10.74 -0.04 7.07
N ALA A 23 -10.51 -1.32 7.37
CA ALA A 23 -10.90 -1.94 8.63
C ALA A 23 -10.17 -1.30 9.82
N ALA A 24 -8.84 -1.13 9.73
CA ALA A 24 -8.07 -0.45 10.77
C ALA A 24 -8.54 1.01 10.98
N THR A 25 -8.89 1.71 9.91
CA THR A 25 -9.42 3.07 9.97
C THR A 25 -10.76 3.11 10.70
N HIS A 26 -11.69 2.21 10.37
CA HIS A 26 -12.98 2.10 11.05
C HIS A 26 -12.80 1.95 12.56
N GLU A 27 -11.97 0.99 13.00
CA GLU A 27 -11.74 0.74 14.43
C GLU A 27 -11.04 1.91 15.13
N LEU A 28 -10.01 2.50 14.49
CA LEU A 28 -9.28 3.64 15.06
C LEU A 28 -10.17 4.87 15.25
N LEU A 29 -11.14 5.09 14.35
CA LEU A 29 -12.11 6.19 14.50
C LEU A 29 -13.02 6.00 15.72
N GLN A 30 -13.35 4.77 16.10
CA GLN A 30 -14.14 4.47 17.29
C GLN A 30 -13.32 4.59 18.59
N LEU A 31 -12.03 4.26 18.54
CA LEU A 31 -11.16 4.18 19.72
C LEU A 31 -10.62 5.54 20.22
N ASP A 32 -10.28 6.47 19.32
CA ASP A 32 -9.71 7.77 19.69
C ASP A 32 -10.44 8.92 19.00
N PRO A 33 -11.28 9.71 19.72
CA PRO A 33 -12.02 10.83 19.14
C PRO A 33 -11.13 12.00 18.72
N ASN A 34 -9.88 12.06 19.18
CA ASN A 34 -8.92 13.11 18.84
C ASN A 34 -7.97 12.72 17.70
N LEU A 35 -8.15 11.53 17.10
CA LEU A 35 -7.35 11.04 16.00
C LEU A 35 -7.89 11.53 14.65
N ILE A 36 -6.99 12.07 13.84
CA ILE A 36 -7.24 12.43 12.44
C ILE A 36 -6.48 11.45 11.55
N ILE A 37 -7.20 10.80 10.63
CA ILE A 37 -6.68 9.80 9.71
C ILE A 37 -6.75 10.35 8.29
N TYR A 38 -5.62 10.28 7.59
CA TYR A 38 -5.51 10.61 6.18
C TYR A 38 -5.31 9.29 5.43
N ILE A 39 -6.20 8.95 4.52
CA ILE A 39 -6.01 7.83 3.59
C ILE A 39 -5.59 8.43 2.26
N CYS A 40 -4.39 8.05 1.79
CA CYS A 40 -3.88 8.43 0.50
C CYS A 40 -3.83 7.20 -0.41
N SER A 41 -4.59 7.27 -1.51
CA SER A 41 -4.71 6.18 -2.49
C SER A 41 -5.27 6.71 -3.81
N PHE A 42 -5.54 5.82 -4.76
CA PHE A 42 -6.08 6.16 -6.08
C PHE A 42 -7.61 6.30 -6.05
N ALA A 43 -8.17 6.98 -7.07
CA ALA A 43 -9.59 7.30 -7.20
C ALA A 43 -10.57 6.16 -6.85
N PRO A 44 -10.35 4.88 -7.24
CA PRO A 44 -11.28 3.80 -6.92
C PRO A 44 -11.51 3.57 -5.43
N LEU A 45 -10.59 4.00 -4.55
CA LEU A 45 -10.73 3.82 -3.10
C LEU A 45 -11.61 4.90 -2.44
N ALA A 46 -11.94 5.99 -3.14
CA ALA A 46 -12.74 7.09 -2.57
C ALA A 46 -14.13 6.61 -2.07
N GLN A 47 -14.80 5.74 -2.84
CA GLN A 47 -16.11 5.22 -2.47
C GLN A 47 -16.04 4.30 -1.24
N PRO A 48 -15.15 3.29 -1.17
CA PRO A 48 -14.93 2.50 0.05
C PRO A 48 -14.62 3.35 1.30
N VAL A 49 -13.79 4.39 1.17
CA VAL A 49 -13.50 5.32 2.28
C VAL A 49 -14.76 6.06 2.73
N SER A 50 -15.61 6.47 1.79
CA SER A 50 -16.89 7.11 2.11
C SER A 50 -17.85 6.16 2.83
N SER A 51 -17.83 4.86 2.50
CA SER A 51 -18.59 3.84 3.23
C SER A 51 -18.11 3.68 4.67
N VAL A 52 -16.80 3.78 4.93
CA VAL A 52 -16.27 3.77 6.31
C VAL A 52 -16.78 4.97 7.11
N ARG A 53 -16.87 6.16 6.50
CA ARG A 53 -17.46 7.34 7.15
C ARG A 53 -18.93 7.12 7.53
N ALA A 54 -19.71 6.51 6.64
CA ALA A 54 -21.12 6.26 6.87
C ALA A 54 -21.39 5.23 8.00
N LEU A 55 -20.43 4.35 8.29
CA LEU A 55 -20.51 3.38 9.38
C LEU A 55 -20.14 3.98 10.74
N ASP A 56 -19.57 5.19 10.78
CA ASP A 56 -19.20 5.83 12.03
C ASP A 56 -20.43 6.29 12.82
N THR A 57 -20.68 5.63 13.95
CA THR A 57 -21.79 5.96 14.85
C THR A 57 -21.57 7.26 15.62
N THR A 58 -20.35 7.79 15.66
CA THR A 58 -20.05 9.03 16.41
C THR A 58 -20.47 10.30 15.66
N GLY A 59 -20.73 10.22 14.35
CA GLY A 59 -21.09 11.36 13.51
C GLY A 59 -19.95 12.37 13.31
N THR A 60 -18.70 11.99 13.63
CA THR A 60 -17.52 12.87 13.54
C THR A 60 -16.51 12.43 12.49
N ALA A 61 -16.74 11.31 11.81
CA ALA A 61 -15.83 10.79 10.79
C ALA A 61 -15.55 11.78 9.65
N ASP A 62 -16.50 12.62 9.25
CA ASP A 62 -16.29 13.57 8.15
C ASP A 62 -15.17 14.59 8.43
N SER A 63 -14.99 15.00 9.69
CA SER A 63 -13.91 15.92 10.08
C SER A 63 -12.58 15.21 10.34
N ARG A 64 -12.63 13.92 10.69
CA ARG A 64 -11.48 13.12 11.14
C ARG A 64 -10.89 12.20 10.07
N LEU A 65 -11.67 11.76 9.08
CA LEU A 65 -11.21 10.88 8.01
C LEU A 65 -11.11 11.64 6.69
N ARG A 66 -9.89 11.92 6.24
CA ARG A 66 -9.62 12.68 5.01
C ARG A 66 -9.07 11.74 3.94
N PHE A 67 -9.62 11.84 2.73
CA PHE A 67 -9.13 11.10 1.57
C PHE A 67 -8.27 12.03 0.70
N ILE A 68 -7.06 11.60 0.37
CA ILE A 68 -6.16 12.29 -0.55
C ILE A 68 -5.99 11.40 -1.78
N GLU A 69 -6.59 11.81 -2.88
CA GLU A 69 -6.46 11.10 -4.15
C GLU A 69 -5.07 11.31 -4.75
N LEU A 70 -4.46 10.19 -5.18
CA LEU A 70 -3.22 10.17 -5.93
C LEU A 70 -3.49 10.23 -7.43
N PRO A 71 -2.70 11.03 -8.18
CA PRO A 71 -2.80 11.06 -9.62
C PRO A 71 -2.15 9.82 -10.26
N GLY A 72 -2.50 9.55 -11.51
CA GLY A 72 -1.91 8.48 -12.30
C GLY A 72 -2.61 7.13 -12.14
N PRO A 73 -2.09 6.08 -12.79
CA PRO A 73 -2.73 4.77 -12.79
C PRO A 73 -2.58 4.08 -11.43
N SER A 74 -3.65 3.44 -10.99
CA SER A 74 -3.61 2.47 -9.88
C SER A 74 -2.68 1.29 -10.20
N TRP A 75 -2.34 0.50 -9.18
CA TRP A 75 -1.50 -0.68 -9.37
C TRP A 75 -2.11 -1.67 -10.38
N LYS A 76 -3.42 -1.92 -10.32
CA LYS A 76 -4.10 -2.81 -11.27
C LYS A 76 -4.10 -2.24 -12.68
N GLU A 77 -4.35 -0.95 -12.85
CA GLU A 77 -4.31 -0.30 -14.17
C GLU A 77 -2.90 -0.33 -14.76
N ALA A 78 -1.88 -0.02 -13.96
CA ALA A 78 -0.49 -0.08 -14.38
C ALA A 78 -0.06 -1.50 -14.73
N LEU A 79 -0.45 -2.50 -13.94
CA LEU A 79 -0.04 -3.89 -14.16
C LEU A 79 -0.75 -4.54 -15.35
N PHE A 80 -2.09 -4.45 -15.41
CA PHE A 80 -2.90 -5.17 -16.39
C PHE A 80 -3.24 -4.36 -17.64
N GLY A 81 -3.16 -3.03 -17.59
CA GLY A 81 -3.46 -2.16 -18.73
C GLY A 81 -2.37 -2.13 -19.80
N ARG A 82 -1.27 -2.86 -19.61
CA ARG A 82 -0.06 -2.78 -20.44
C ARG A 82 0.29 -4.12 -21.08
N PRO A 83 0.13 -4.27 -22.41
CA PRO A 83 0.42 -5.52 -23.12
C PRO A 83 1.85 -6.03 -22.91
N GLU A 84 2.82 -5.13 -22.75
CA GLU A 84 4.23 -5.48 -22.54
C GLU A 84 4.51 -6.15 -21.18
N HIS A 85 3.56 -6.08 -20.24
CA HIS A 85 3.66 -6.76 -18.95
C HIS A 85 3.39 -8.26 -19.05
N GLN A 86 2.57 -8.70 -20.01
CA GLN A 86 2.31 -10.13 -20.29
C GLN A 86 1.98 -10.94 -19.03
N PHE A 87 1.26 -10.34 -18.08
CA PHE A 87 1.12 -10.90 -16.73
C PHE A 87 0.50 -12.30 -16.75
N GLN A 88 -0.51 -12.52 -17.58
CA GLN A 88 -1.19 -13.81 -17.67
C GLN A 88 -0.28 -14.89 -18.27
N GLU A 89 0.46 -14.56 -19.33
CA GLU A 89 1.41 -15.47 -19.97
C GLU A 89 2.57 -15.81 -19.04
N LEU A 90 3.03 -14.84 -18.25
CA LEU A 90 4.07 -15.04 -17.24
C LEU A 90 3.59 -15.94 -16.10
N CYS A 91 2.35 -15.78 -15.64
CA CYS A 91 1.76 -16.67 -14.63
C CYS A 91 1.56 -18.11 -15.16
N ALA A 92 1.33 -18.27 -16.46
CA ALA A 92 1.17 -19.59 -17.10
C ALA A 92 2.51 -20.25 -17.49
N ILE A 93 3.64 -19.56 -17.32
CA ILE A 93 4.93 -20.07 -17.78
C ILE A 93 5.38 -21.27 -16.93
N ARG A 94 5.86 -22.32 -17.59
CA ARG A 94 6.46 -23.45 -16.87
C ARG A 94 7.76 -23.01 -16.21
N PRO A 95 7.97 -23.28 -14.91
CA PRO A 95 9.18 -22.89 -14.18
C PRO A 95 10.35 -23.78 -14.61
N THR A 96 11.06 -23.36 -15.67
CA THR A 96 12.24 -24.04 -16.19
C THR A 96 13.40 -23.06 -16.27
N VAL A 97 14.65 -23.55 -16.23
CA VAL A 97 15.85 -22.72 -16.37
C VAL A 97 15.85 -21.87 -17.65
N TRP A 98 15.25 -22.40 -18.72
CA TRP A 98 15.11 -21.73 -20.02
C TRP A 98 14.11 -20.57 -19.99
N ASN A 99 13.17 -20.59 -19.04
CA ASN A 99 12.12 -19.59 -18.89
C ASN A 99 12.43 -18.55 -17.81
N VAL A 100 13.55 -18.67 -17.08
CA VAL A 100 13.88 -17.77 -15.96
C VAL A 100 13.95 -16.31 -16.41
N SER A 101 14.55 -16.02 -17.56
CA SER A 101 14.63 -14.64 -18.08
C SER A 101 13.26 -14.05 -18.40
N LYS A 102 12.32 -14.89 -18.87
CA LYS A 102 10.92 -14.47 -19.08
C LYS A 102 10.22 -14.28 -17.73
N ALA A 103 10.34 -15.26 -16.82
CA ALA A 103 9.76 -15.20 -15.48
C ALA A 103 10.29 -14.02 -14.65
N ALA A 104 11.50 -13.53 -14.90
CA ALA A 104 12.05 -12.34 -14.24
C ALA A 104 11.17 -11.08 -14.44
N LYS A 105 10.41 -11.00 -15.53
CA LYS A 105 9.43 -9.92 -15.76
C LYS A 105 8.30 -9.91 -14.72
N LEU A 106 8.05 -11.02 -14.02
CA LEU A 106 7.06 -11.12 -12.95
C LEU A 106 7.39 -10.19 -11.76
N THR A 107 8.65 -9.73 -11.65
CA THR A 107 9.04 -8.70 -10.67
C THR A 107 8.29 -7.38 -10.86
N ARG A 108 7.70 -7.12 -12.05
CA ARG A 108 6.83 -5.98 -12.31
C ARG A 108 5.57 -5.94 -11.43
N ILE A 109 5.18 -7.06 -10.81
CA ILE A 109 4.14 -7.06 -9.77
C ILE A 109 4.49 -6.08 -8.64
N ALA A 110 5.76 -6.02 -8.24
CA ALA A 110 6.18 -5.11 -7.18
C ALA A 110 6.20 -3.66 -7.65
N CYS A 111 6.52 -3.41 -8.93
CA CYS A 111 6.63 -2.06 -9.47
C CYS A 111 6.11 -2.00 -10.91
N PRO A 112 4.78 -1.92 -11.12
CA PRO A 112 4.20 -1.93 -12.45
C PRO A 112 4.24 -0.56 -13.13
N TRP A 113 4.47 0.54 -12.41
CA TRP A 113 4.50 1.89 -12.99
C TRP A 113 5.68 2.09 -13.96
N THR A 114 5.51 2.99 -14.93
CA THR A 114 6.64 3.48 -15.72
C THR A 114 7.57 4.30 -14.84
N THR A 115 8.79 4.57 -15.32
CA THR A 115 9.76 5.40 -14.58
C THR A 115 9.16 6.77 -14.22
N ASP A 116 8.51 7.44 -15.18
CA ASP A 116 7.97 8.79 -14.97
C ASP A 116 6.80 8.80 -14.00
N GLU A 117 5.90 7.81 -14.10
CA GLU A 117 4.79 7.65 -13.16
C GLU A 117 5.29 7.36 -11.74
N LEU A 118 6.27 6.47 -11.59
CA LEU A 118 6.85 6.14 -10.29
C LEU A 118 7.51 7.38 -9.67
N CYS A 119 8.33 8.10 -10.44
CA CYS A 119 8.98 9.34 -9.98
C CYS A 119 7.95 10.41 -9.59
N SER A 120 6.87 10.54 -10.36
CA SER A 120 5.76 11.46 -10.07
C SER A 120 5.06 11.08 -8.76
N LEU A 121 4.73 9.79 -8.57
CA LEU A 121 4.12 9.27 -7.35
C LEU A 121 5.02 9.47 -6.13
N VAL A 122 6.32 9.18 -6.25
CA VAL A 122 7.31 9.38 -5.18
C VAL A 122 7.37 10.86 -4.78
N THR A 123 7.52 11.76 -5.75
CA THR A 123 7.58 13.21 -5.49
C THR A 123 6.30 13.70 -4.84
N ARG A 124 5.14 13.24 -5.33
CA ARG A 124 3.83 13.61 -4.77
C ARG A 124 3.66 13.12 -3.33
N LEU A 125 4.08 11.89 -3.03
CA LEU A 125 4.03 11.33 -1.68
C LEU A 125 4.99 12.04 -0.72
N GLU A 126 6.16 12.48 -1.18
CA GLU A 126 7.07 13.32 -0.39
C GLU A 126 6.38 14.62 0.03
N THR A 127 5.73 15.31 -0.92
CA THR A 127 4.94 16.51 -0.64
C THR A 127 3.82 16.22 0.35
N ILE A 128 3.07 15.13 0.17
CA ILE A 128 1.95 14.78 1.07
C ILE A 128 2.44 14.51 2.50
N ILE A 129 3.54 13.76 2.67
CA ILE A 129 4.08 13.48 4.00
C ILE A 129 4.52 14.78 4.69
N HIS A 130 5.16 15.69 3.95
CA HIS A 130 5.55 17.00 4.45
C HIS A 130 4.33 17.86 4.84
N ASP A 131 3.32 17.94 3.97
CA ASP A 131 2.15 18.80 4.16
C ASP A 131 1.22 18.29 5.27
N VAL A 132 1.10 16.97 5.42
CA VAL A 132 0.27 16.34 6.46
C VAL A 132 0.96 16.37 7.83
N ASP A 133 2.30 16.30 7.85
CA ASP A 133 3.11 16.16 9.07
C ASP A 133 2.53 15.09 10.04
N PRO A 134 2.49 13.81 9.61
CA PRO A 134 1.87 12.76 10.39
C PRO A 134 2.75 12.35 11.58
N HIS A 135 2.10 12.02 12.71
CA HIS A 135 2.75 11.42 13.86
C HIS A 135 3.11 9.94 13.63
N LEU A 136 2.42 9.28 12.69
CA LEU A 136 2.72 7.92 12.23
C LEU A 136 2.27 7.76 10.78
N THR A 137 3.16 7.23 9.94
CA THR A 137 2.84 6.81 8.58
C THR A 137 2.69 5.30 8.52
N VAL A 138 1.58 4.81 8.00
CA VAL A 138 1.28 3.38 7.82
C VAL A 138 1.27 3.09 6.32
N VAL A 139 2.06 2.09 5.90
CA VAL A 139 2.33 1.85 4.48
C VAL A 139 1.98 0.43 4.09
N ASP A 140 1.32 0.28 2.95
CA ASP A 140 1.07 -1.01 2.28
C ASP A 140 2.39 -1.61 1.77
N ASN A 141 2.65 -2.88 2.08
CA ASN A 141 3.88 -3.57 1.68
C ASN A 141 4.04 -3.69 0.16
N LEU A 142 2.96 -3.69 -0.62
CA LEU A 142 3.00 -3.70 -2.09
C LEU A 142 2.87 -2.31 -2.71
N PHE A 143 2.84 -1.25 -1.91
CA PHE A 143 2.84 0.11 -2.43
C PHE A 143 4.26 0.69 -2.53
N THR A 144 5.02 0.17 -3.50
CA THR A 144 6.44 0.50 -3.72
C THR A 144 6.78 2.00 -3.72
N PRO A 145 6.00 2.92 -4.33
CA PRO A 145 6.27 4.35 -4.23
C PRO A 145 6.32 4.85 -2.78
N ALA A 146 5.35 4.46 -1.95
CA ALA A 146 5.29 4.86 -0.55
C ALA A 146 6.40 4.24 0.30
N VAL A 147 6.70 2.96 0.08
CA VAL A 147 7.82 2.28 0.75
C VAL A 147 9.14 2.99 0.42
N THR A 148 9.35 3.33 -0.85
CA THR A 148 10.55 4.05 -1.32
C THR A 148 10.70 5.40 -0.61
N VAL A 149 9.63 6.19 -0.56
CA VAL A 149 9.62 7.49 0.13
C VAL A 149 9.89 7.34 1.62
N CYS A 150 9.31 6.33 2.28
CA CYS A 150 9.52 6.11 3.71
C CYS A 150 10.96 5.69 4.04
N TYR A 151 11.62 4.90 3.18
CA TYR A 151 13.05 4.63 3.32
C TYR A 151 13.93 5.87 3.10
N LYS A 152 13.54 6.76 2.19
CA LYS A 152 14.25 8.02 1.90
C LYS A 152 14.12 9.04 3.03
N LEU A 153 12.88 9.40 3.38
CA LEU A 153 12.57 10.46 4.35
C LEU A 153 12.70 10.01 5.81
N LYS A 154 12.59 8.69 6.06
CA LYS A 154 12.60 8.08 7.41
C LYS A 154 11.64 8.77 8.41
N PRO A 155 10.35 8.99 8.05
CA PRO A 155 9.36 9.43 9.03
C PRO A 155 9.17 8.35 10.11
N LYS A 156 8.34 8.60 11.12
CA LYS A 156 7.91 7.49 11.98
C LYS A 156 6.93 6.62 11.19
N TRP A 157 7.36 5.44 10.74
CA TRP A 157 6.53 4.61 9.87
C TRP A 157 6.53 3.13 10.22
N VAL A 158 5.45 2.45 9.81
CA VAL A 158 5.24 1.01 9.95
C VAL A 158 4.60 0.45 8.68
N VAL A 159 4.80 -0.85 8.45
CA VAL A 159 4.12 -1.57 7.37
C VAL A 159 2.86 -2.23 7.92
N LEU A 160 1.73 -2.03 7.23
CA LEU A 160 0.52 -2.79 7.44
C LEU A 160 0.28 -3.62 6.17
N SER A 161 0.23 -4.94 6.33
CA SER A 161 0.08 -5.86 5.22
C SER A 161 -1.14 -6.76 5.44
N PRO A 162 -1.92 -7.06 4.40
CA PRO A 162 -2.95 -8.10 4.46
C PRO A 162 -2.35 -9.51 4.45
N ASN A 163 -1.04 -9.64 4.21
CA ASN A 163 -0.38 -10.93 4.08
C ASN A 163 -0.02 -11.53 5.44
N THR A 164 0.22 -12.84 5.44
CA THR A 164 0.59 -13.54 6.67
C THR A 164 2.00 -13.20 7.13
N TYR A 165 2.22 -13.22 8.45
CA TYR A 165 3.54 -12.95 9.04
C TYR A 165 4.64 -13.88 8.51
N LYS A 166 4.27 -15.10 8.05
CA LYS A 166 5.16 -16.05 7.39
C LYS A 166 5.97 -15.35 6.29
N GLU A 167 5.35 -14.56 5.43
CA GLU A 167 6.01 -13.93 4.29
C GLU A 167 7.15 -12.99 4.69
N PHE A 168 7.03 -12.32 5.85
CA PHE A 168 8.09 -11.46 6.40
C PHE A 168 9.17 -12.26 7.12
N ALA A 169 8.80 -13.36 7.79
CA ALA A 169 9.72 -14.19 8.56
C ALA A 169 10.53 -15.18 7.71
N LEU A 170 10.08 -15.49 6.49
CA LEU A 170 10.71 -16.50 5.63
C LEU A 170 12.16 -16.15 5.27
N ALA A 171 12.43 -14.88 4.94
CA ALA A 171 13.78 -14.43 4.61
C ALA A 171 14.75 -14.50 5.80
N ALA A 172 14.24 -14.41 7.03
CA ALA A 172 15.02 -14.50 8.26
C ALA A 172 15.24 -15.95 8.75
N GLN A 173 14.74 -16.96 8.04
CA GLN A 173 14.86 -18.35 8.50
C GLN A 173 16.32 -18.83 8.49
N PRO A 174 16.81 -19.41 9.60
CA PRO A 174 18.20 -19.85 9.71
C PRO A 174 18.49 -20.95 8.67
N ARG A 175 19.73 -20.98 8.18
CA ARG A 175 20.20 -21.98 7.19
C ARG A 175 19.36 -22.00 5.90
N ARG A 176 18.79 -20.84 5.54
CA ARG A 176 17.95 -20.65 4.34
C ARG A 176 16.82 -21.68 4.24
N GLN A 177 16.23 -22.05 5.38
CA GLN A 177 15.16 -23.06 5.46
C GLN A 177 13.94 -22.74 4.58
N TYR A 178 13.76 -21.47 4.20
CA TYR A 178 12.76 -21.04 3.23
C TYR A 178 12.83 -21.81 1.89
N TYR A 179 13.99 -22.27 1.42
CA TYR A 179 14.08 -22.96 0.13
C TYR A 179 13.61 -24.42 0.15
N TRP A 180 13.57 -25.07 1.31
CA TRP A 180 13.44 -26.54 1.37
C TRP A 180 12.56 -27.08 2.51
N LYS A 181 12.35 -26.32 3.57
CA LYS A 181 11.60 -26.77 4.75
C LYS A 181 10.19 -26.20 4.80
N TYR A 182 10.06 -24.94 4.42
CA TYR A 182 8.78 -24.26 4.41
C TYR A 182 8.26 -24.26 2.97
N PRO A 183 7.00 -24.68 2.74
CA PRO A 183 6.41 -24.56 1.42
C PRO A 183 6.41 -23.08 1.01
N PRO A 184 6.51 -22.76 -0.31
CA PRO A 184 6.27 -21.40 -0.78
C PRO A 184 4.94 -20.88 -0.22
#